data_AF-A0AAW2XEL1-F1
#
_entry.id   AF-A0AAW2XEL1-F1
#
_cell.length_a   1.000
_cell.length_b   1.000
_cell.length_c   1.000
_cell.angle_alpha   90.00
_cell.angle_beta   90.00
_cell.angle_gamma   90.00
#
_symmetry.space_group_name_H-M   'P 1'
#
loop_
_entity.id
_entity.type
_entity.pdbx_description
1 polymer ?
#
loop_
_entity_poly.entity_id
_entity_poly.type
_entity_poly.pdbx_seq_one_letter_code
_entity_poly.pdbx_strand_id
1 'polypeptide(L)'
;MSPPPPHPPRPSFPTPHEASSLHKQNSWSPDSHRDEAWLRQKGRRNRRSRSVTDEDLDELKACIELGFGFDSAEMDQRLSDTFPAYGLYYAVNKQYNDAASKTPPPPSPPRSLSQSECDTPSP
;
A
#
# COMPACT_ATOMS: atom_id res chain seq x y z
N MET A 1 63.13 31.05 -47.74
CA MET A 1 61.73 30.96 -47.27
C MET A 1 61.72 31.29 -45.79
N SER A 2 61.05 32.37 -45.40
CA SER A 2 60.95 32.79 -43.98
C SER A 2 59.91 31.94 -43.24
N PRO A 3 60.12 31.61 -41.96
CA PRO A 3 59.15 30.85 -41.19
C PRO A 3 57.88 31.67 -40.94
N PRO A 4 56.70 31.03 -40.82
CA PRO A 4 55.45 31.72 -40.52
C PRO A 4 55.46 32.32 -39.11
N PRO A 5 54.73 33.42 -38.87
CA PRO A 5 54.64 34.04 -37.56
C PRO A 5 53.93 33.13 -36.54
N PRO A 6 54.24 33.25 -35.24
CA PRO A 6 53.58 32.48 -34.20
C PRO A 6 52.11 32.88 -34.04
N HIS A 7 51.24 31.89 -33.84
CA HIS A 7 49.81 32.09 -33.60
C HIS A 7 49.56 32.63 -32.17
N PRO A 8 48.53 33.50 -31.98
CA PRO A 8 48.14 33.94 -30.65
C PRO A 8 47.61 32.78 -29.80
N PRO A 9 47.72 32.86 -28.45
CA PRO A 9 47.20 31.83 -27.57
C PRO A 9 45.68 31.72 -27.72
N ARG A 10 45.20 30.48 -27.89
CA ARG A 10 43.78 30.16 -28.00
C ARG A 10 43.09 30.46 -26.66
N PRO A 11 41.92 31.12 -26.63
CA PRO A 11 41.17 31.27 -25.38
C PRO A 11 40.80 29.89 -24.84
N SER A 12 41.21 29.62 -23.61
CA SER A 12 40.85 28.41 -22.86
C SER A 12 39.36 28.45 -22.54
N PHE A 13 38.60 27.55 -23.17
CA PHE A 13 37.23 27.27 -22.74
C PHE A 13 37.28 26.49 -21.42
N PRO A 14 36.52 26.87 -20.38
CA PRO A 14 36.48 26.11 -19.13
C PRO A 14 35.94 24.70 -19.40
N THR A 15 36.60 23.71 -18.79
CA THR A 15 36.22 22.30 -18.87
C THR A 15 34.89 22.06 -18.12
N PRO A 16 33.98 21.21 -18.64
CA PRO A 16 32.63 21.03 -18.09
C PRO A 16 32.55 20.30 -16.73
N HIS A 17 33.67 20.10 -16.04
CA HIS A 17 33.71 19.40 -14.74
C HIS A 17 33.42 20.29 -13.52
N GLU A 18 33.17 21.58 -13.73
CA GLU A 18 32.71 22.53 -12.70
C GLU A 18 31.24 22.95 -12.89
N ALA A 19 30.38 22.02 -13.34
CA ALA A 19 28.93 22.18 -13.17
C ALA A 19 28.61 22.12 -11.67
N SER A 20 28.84 23.26 -11.00
CA SER A 20 28.12 23.82 -9.88
C SER A 20 27.11 22.85 -9.27
N SER A 21 27.43 22.40 -8.06
CA SER A 21 26.48 21.75 -7.16
C SER A 21 25.13 22.46 -7.26
N LEU A 22 24.15 21.80 -7.90
CA LEU A 22 22.81 22.32 -8.09
C LEU A 22 22.26 22.60 -6.70
N HIS A 23 22.21 23.88 -6.33
CA HIS A 23 21.64 24.32 -5.07
C HIS A 23 20.19 23.84 -5.05
N LYS A 24 19.90 22.85 -4.21
CA LYS A 24 18.55 22.35 -3.98
C LYS A 24 17.72 23.50 -3.41
N GLN A 25 17.00 24.20 -4.27
CA GLN A 25 15.90 25.05 -3.85
C GLN A 25 14.85 24.12 -3.24
N ASN A 26 14.86 23.98 -1.92
CA ASN A 26 13.76 23.36 -1.19
C ASN A 26 12.61 24.38 -1.16
N SER A 27 11.89 24.49 -2.27
CA SER A 27 10.80 25.45 -2.51
C SER A 27 9.52 25.15 -1.73
N TRP A 28 9.55 24.16 -0.84
CA TRP A 28 8.41 23.82 -0.03
C TRP A 28 8.54 24.64 1.25
N SER A 29 7.70 25.67 1.40
CA SER A 29 7.52 26.34 2.68
C SER A 29 7.20 25.28 3.74
N PRO A 30 7.79 25.36 4.95
CA PRO A 30 7.41 24.46 6.03
C PRO A 30 5.93 24.69 6.35
N ASP A 31 5.08 23.78 5.89
CA ASP A 31 3.66 23.77 6.18
C ASP A 31 3.48 23.18 7.58
N SER A 32 3.75 24.03 8.58
CA SER A 32 3.66 23.66 9.99
C SER A 32 2.28 23.14 10.36
N HIS A 33 1.22 23.63 9.71
CA HIS A 33 -0.14 23.17 9.94
C HIS A 33 -0.37 21.75 9.41
N ARG A 34 0.17 21.42 8.23
CA ARG A 34 0.12 20.09 7.61
C ARG A 34 0.91 19.09 8.42
N ASP A 35 2.09 19.47 8.90
CA ASP A 35 2.91 18.61 9.76
C ASP A 35 2.19 18.33 11.08
N GLU A 36 1.60 19.34 11.72
CA GLU A 36 0.82 19.17 12.94
C GLU A 36 -0.43 18.28 12.73
N ALA A 37 -1.18 18.50 11.65
CA ALA A 37 -2.34 17.66 11.32
C ALA A 37 -1.92 16.20 11.09
N TRP A 38 -0.80 15.97 10.39
CA TRP A 38 -0.21 14.65 10.17
C TRP A 38 0.23 13.99 11.48
N LEU A 39 0.92 14.73 12.37
CA LEU A 39 1.35 14.27 13.69
C LEU A 39 0.16 13.91 14.60
N ARG A 40 -0.91 14.72 14.58
CA ARG A 40 -2.16 14.45 15.32
C ARG A 40 -2.84 13.19 14.80
N GLN A 41 -2.88 12.98 13.49
CA GLN A 41 -3.40 11.76 12.89
C GLN A 41 -2.52 10.55 13.24
N LYS A 42 -1.19 10.70 13.21
CA LYS A 42 -0.22 9.66 13.61
C LYS A 42 -0.39 9.22 15.07
N GLY A 43 -0.68 10.14 15.98
CA GLY A 43 -0.98 9.82 17.38
C GLY A 43 -2.25 8.98 17.58
N ARG A 44 -3.23 9.08 16.67
CA ARG A 44 -4.47 8.26 16.70
C ARG A 44 -4.31 6.88 16.08
N ARG A 45 -3.22 6.63 15.33
CA ARG A 45 -2.96 5.39 14.59
C ARG A 45 -2.35 4.27 15.44
N ASN A 46 -1.78 4.59 16.61
CA ASN A 46 -1.15 3.59 17.50
C ASN A 46 -2.16 2.75 18.33
N ARG A 47 -3.46 2.82 18.02
CA ARG A 47 -4.44 1.94 18.65
C ARG A 47 -4.66 0.74 17.72
N ARG A 48 -3.97 -0.36 18.02
CA ARG A 48 -4.04 -1.72 17.40
C ARG A 48 -5.45 -2.34 17.34
N SER A 49 -6.52 -1.57 17.49
CA SER A 49 -7.91 -2.01 17.53
C SER A 49 -8.85 -0.89 17.07
N ARG A 50 -8.52 -0.22 15.95
CA ARG A 50 -9.52 0.61 15.28
C ARG A 50 -10.52 -0.31 14.58
N SER A 51 -11.78 -0.24 15.00
CA SER A 51 -12.89 -0.84 14.25
C SER A 51 -13.01 -0.16 12.90
N VAL A 52 -13.30 -0.93 11.86
CA VAL A 52 -13.68 -0.40 10.55
C VAL A 52 -15.03 0.31 10.70
N THR A 53 -15.12 1.54 10.20
CA THR A 53 -16.33 2.36 10.17
C THR A 53 -16.89 2.47 8.76
N ASP A 54 -18.10 3.01 8.61
CA ASP A 54 -18.76 3.18 7.32
C ASP A 54 -17.99 4.14 6.40
N GLU A 55 -17.47 5.25 6.95
CA GLU A 55 -16.57 6.18 6.25
C GLU A 55 -15.33 5.46 5.69
N ASP A 56 -14.73 4.54 6.45
CA ASP A 56 -13.57 3.78 5.97
C ASP A 56 -13.96 2.89 4.76
N LEU A 57 -15.21 2.43 4.65
CA LEU A 57 -15.68 1.66 3.49
C LEU A 57 -15.93 2.57 2.28
N ASP A 58 -16.48 3.76 2.50
CA ASP A 58 -16.67 4.77 1.45
C ASP A 58 -15.33 5.26 0.88
N GLU A 59 -14.33 5.51 1.73
CA GLU A 59 -12.97 5.84 1.30
C GLU A 59 -12.37 4.70 0.45
N LEU A 60 -12.62 3.43 0.80
CA LEU A 60 -12.09 2.26 0.08
C LEU A 60 -12.72 2.20 -1.31
N LYS A 61 -14.03 2.37 -1.35
CA LYS A 61 -14.82 2.38 -2.58
C LYS A 61 -14.39 3.51 -3.48
N ALA A 62 -14.22 4.72 -2.95
CA ALA A 62 -13.73 5.88 -3.71
C ALA A 62 -12.33 5.60 -4.28
N CYS A 63 -11.42 4.96 -3.53
CA CYS A 63 -10.11 4.58 -4.05
C CYS A 63 -10.22 3.63 -5.26
N ILE A 64 -11.07 2.62 -5.17
CA ILE A 64 -11.30 1.67 -6.28
C ILE A 64 -11.94 2.37 -7.48
N GLU A 65 -12.94 3.23 -7.26
CA GLU A 65 -13.62 4.00 -8.32
C GLU A 65 -12.67 4.97 -9.05
N LEU A 66 -11.69 5.51 -8.34
CA LEU A 66 -10.61 6.33 -8.91
C LEU A 66 -9.57 5.51 -9.69
N GLY A 67 -9.65 4.18 -9.63
CA GLY A 67 -8.74 3.27 -10.32
C GLY A 67 -7.47 2.91 -9.53
N PHE A 68 -7.44 3.16 -8.22
CA PHE A 68 -6.37 2.63 -7.38
C PHE A 68 -6.57 1.13 -7.17
N GLY A 69 -5.55 0.34 -7.50
CA GLY A 69 -5.53 -1.10 -7.32
C GLY A 69 -4.82 -1.54 -6.05
N PHE A 70 -5.14 -2.75 -5.59
CA PHE A 70 -4.66 -3.31 -4.33
C PHE A 70 -4.16 -4.76 -4.48
N ASP A 71 -3.77 -5.16 -5.68
CA ASP A 71 -3.54 -6.56 -6.10
C ASP A 71 -2.19 -7.14 -5.67
N SER A 72 -1.63 -6.65 -4.56
CA SER A 72 -0.40 -7.20 -4.01
C SER A 72 -0.65 -8.62 -3.49
N ALA A 73 0.27 -9.53 -3.80
CA ALA A 73 0.23 -10.91 -3.31
C ALA A 73 0.35 -11.00 -1.77
N GLU A 74 0.97 -9.99 -1.17
CA GLU A 74 1.08 -9.83 0.29
C GLU A 74 0.42 -8.52 0.75
N MET A 75 -0.10 -8.54 1.97
CA MET A 75 -0.71 -7.38 2.61
C MET A 75 0.34 -6.28 2.85
N ASP A 76 0.13 -5.11 2.25
CA ASP A 76 0.98 -3.95 2.54
C ASP A 76 0.69 -3.39 3.94
N GLN A 77 1.64 -3.58 4.85
CA GLN A 77 1.56 -3.10 6.24
C GLN A 77 1.43 -1.57 6.33
N ARG A 78 2.03 -0.81 5.41
CA ARG A 78 1.93 0.66 5.42
C ARG A 78 0.53 1.10 5.01
N LEU A 79 -0.10 0.39 4.08
CA LEU A 79 -1.48 0.64 3.70
C LEU A 79 -2.43 0.22 4.83
N SER A 80 -2.25 -0.94 5.47
CA SER A 80 -3.09 -1.34 6.61
C SER A 80 -3.02 -0.36 7.79
N ASP A 81 -1.83 0.22 8.03
CA ASP A 81 -1.64 1.24 9.07
C ASP A 81 -2.24 2.60 8.72
N THR A 82 -2.51 2.84 7.45
CA THR A 82 -3.10 4.10 6.95
C THR A 82 -4.59 3.97 6.75
N PHE A 83 -5.04 2.78 6.36
CA PHE A 83 -6.34 2.55 5.80
C PHE A 83 -6.97 1.31 6.45
N PRO A 84 -7.77 1.46 7.52
CA PRO A 84 -8.22 0.33 8.32
C PRO A 84 -9.14 -0.63 7.55
N ALA A 85 -9.92 -0.16 6.57
CA ALA A 85 -10.71 -1.02 5.69
C ALA A 85 -9.86 -1.89 4.73
N TYR A 86 -8.58 -1.55 4.53
CA TYR A 86 -7.67 -2.32 3.66
C TYR A 86 -7.54 -3.78 4.10
N GLY A 87 -7.42 -4.01 5.42
CA GLY A 87 -7.27 -5.35 5.97
C GLY A 87 -8.48 -6.24 5.68
N LEU A 88 -9.69 -5.66 5.72
CA LEU A 88 -10.93 -6.36 5.36
C LEU A 88 -10.95 -6.71 3.87
N TYR A 89 -10.67 -5.73 3.00
CA TYR A 89 -10.60 -5.94 1.55
C TYR A 89 -9.64 -7.08 1.21
N TYR A 90 -8.41 -7.03 1.75
CA TYR A 90 -7.38 -8.03 1.47
C TYR A 90 -7.82 -9.44 1.89
N ALA A 91 -8.40 -9.58 3.09
CA ALA A 91 -8.88 -10.87 3.58
C ALA A 91 -9.99 -11.47 2.70
N VAL A 92 -10.98 -10.65 2.31
CA VAL A 92 -12.10 -11.09 1.45
C VAL A 92 -11.61 -11.42 0.05
N ASN A 93 -10.78 -10.57 -0.54
CA ASN A 93 -10.23 -10.78 -1.87
C ASN A 93 -9.35 -12.03 -1.90
N LYS A 94 -8.49 -12.24 -0.89
CA LYS A 94 -7.67 -13.45 -0.77
C LYS A 94 -8.53 -14.71 -0.68
N GLN A 95 -9.57 -14.70 0.17
CA GLN A 95 -10.50 -15.84 0.28
C GLN A 95 -11.19 -16.14 -1.04
N TYR A 96 -11.63 -15.11 -1.77
CA TYR A 96 -12.26 -15.28 -3.08
C TYR A 96 -11.31 -15.91 -4.10
N ASN A 97 -10.08 -15.42 -4.20
CA ASN A 97 -9.06 -15.97 -5.10
C ASN A 97 -8.64 -17.39 -4.70
N ASP A 98 -8.51 -17.67 -3.39
CA ASP A 98 -8.22 -19.00 -2.87
C ASP A 98 -9.37 -20.00 -3.13
N ALA A 99 -10.62 -19.54 -3.14
CA ALA A 99 -11.78 -20.36 -3.46
C ALA A 99 -11.93 -20.59 -4.97
N ALA A 100 -11.67 -19.57 -5.79
CA ALA A 100 -11.70 -19.68 -7.26
C ALA A 100 -10.63 -20.63 -7.80
N SER A 101 -9.50 -20.76 -7.10
CA SER A 101 -8.41 -21.68 -7.45
C SER A 101 -8.59 -23.11 -6.93
N LYS A 102 -9.58 -23.35 -6.05
CA LYS A 102 -9.86 -24.69 -5.51
C LYS A 102 -11.03 -25.33 -6.24
N THR A 103 -10.77 -26.46 -6.87
CA THR A 103 -11.81 -27.37 -7.36
C THR A 103 -12.73 -27.75 -6.18
N PRO A 104 -14.07 -27.66 -6.32
CA PRO A 104 -14.97 -28.07 -5.25
C PRO A 104 -14.69 -29.52 -4.82
N PRO A 105 -14.67 -29.83 -3.52
CA PRO A 105 -14.60 -31.22 -3.08
C PRO A 105 -15.84 -31.97 -3.63
N PRO A 106 -15.70 -33.24 -4.02
CA PRO A 106 -16.85 -34.03 -4.48
C PRO A 106 -17.92 -34.09 -3.38
N PRO A 107 -19.22 -34.07 -3.74
CA PRO A 107 -20.29 -34.11 -2.76
C PRO A 107 -20.16 -35.35 -1.88
N SER A 108 -20.15 -35.15 -0.56
CA SER A 108 -20.13 -36.25 0.40
C SER A 108 -21.45 -37.02 0.34
N PRO A 109 -21.44 -38.37 0.42
CA PRO A 109 -22.68 -39.14 0.48
C PRO A 109 -23.47 -38.76 1.75
N PRO A 110 -24.82 -38.82 1.71
CA PRO A 110 -25.65 -38.44 2.83
C PRO A 110 -25.31 -39.31 4.06
N ARG A 111 -25.00 -38.67 5.19
CA ARG A 111 -24.93 -39.34 6.48
C ARG A 111 -26.33 -39.83 6.82
N SER A 112 -26.52 -41.16 6.84
CA SER A 112 -27.72 -41.76 7.43
C SER A 112 -27.90 -41.23 8.84
N LEU A 113 -29.02 -40.54 9.07
CA LEU A 113 -29.55 -40.25 10.39
C LEU A 113 -29.92 -41.58 11.06
N SER A 114 -28.98 -42.19 11.77
CA SER A 114 -29.35 -43.17 12.79
C SER A 114 -29.97 -42.41 13.96
N GLN A 115 -31.29 -42.24 13.88
CA GLN A 115 -32.10 -42.11 15.07
C GLN A 115 -31.96 -43.42 15.84
N SER A 116 -31.30 -43.39 16.99
CA SER A 116 -31.35 -44.46 17.96
C SER A 116 -31.59 -43.83 19.32
N GLU A 117 -32.88 -43.58 19.53
CA GLU A 117 -33.66 -43.82 20.74
C GLU A 117 -32.99 -43.48 22.10
N CYS A 118 -33.59 -42.48 22.73
CA CYS A 118 -33.47 -42.20 24.15
C CYS A 118 -33.89 -43.41 24.99
N ASP A 119 -33.03 -43.85 25.89
CA ASP A 119 -33.48 -44.60 27.06
C ASP A 119 -32.79 -44.07 28.32
N THR A 120 -33.59 -43.38 29.12
CA THR A 120 -33.38 -43.08 30.54
C THR A 120 -34.82 -42.98 31.05
N PRO A 121 -35.21 -43.55 32.21
CA PRO A 121 -34.42 -43.73 33.43
C PRO A 121 -34.59 -45.14 34.07
N SER A 122 -33.90 -45.47 35.17
CA SER A 122 -34.46 -45.35 36.54
C SER A 122 -33.44 -45.83 37.62
N PRO A 123 -33.72 -45.63 38.93
CA PRO A 123 -32.76 -45.33 40.01
C PRO A 123 -31.94 -46.49 40.58
#